data_AF-A0A1G1EH09-F1
#
_entry.id   AF-A0A1G1EH09-F1
#
_cell.length_a   1.000
_cell.length_b   1.000
_cell.length_c   1.000
_cell.angle_alpha   90.00
_cell.angle_beta   90.00
_cell.angle_gamma   90.00
#
_symmetry.space_group_name_H-M   'P 1'
#
loop_
_entity.id
_entity.type
_entity.pdbx_description
1 polymer ?
#
loop_
_entity_poly.entity_id
_entity_poly.type
_entity_poly.pdbx_seq_one_letter_code
_entity_poly.pdbx_strand_id
1 'polypeptide(L)'
;MPKKEQDKVHTWPYLTRLEFLCVLIVMIILTVWSIGIDAPLEEQADPTKTPNPSKAPWYFLGLQEMLVYFDPWIAGVVLPSLIIIGLMVIPYVDINPKGNGYYCFRDRIFEISTFLFGFVVLWVMLIIVGVFIRGPGWNLFWPWDKWDPHKVVALTNVDLPYWGPFGWLGRKISWLENPKVFGVEIIGMLAVGAWYFLGVLYYIWRRNTRVIKALGLVRYSIVAFLFLTMLALPMKMFLRLAFNIKYIWVTPWFN
;
A
#
# COMPACT_ATOMS: atom_id res chain seq x y z
N MET A 1 10.25 4.03 -37.69
CA MET A 1 11.50 4.82 -37.63
C MET A 1 12.63 3.85 -37.32
N PRO A 2 13.71 3.82 -38.12
CA PRO A 2 14.86 2.97 -37.82
C PRO A 2 15.41 3.36 -36.44
N LYS A 3 15.74 2.37 -35.62
CA LYS A 3 16.34 2.53 -34.29
C LYS A 3 17.65 3.30 -34.52
N LYS A 4 17.71 4.59 -34.17
CA LYS A 4 18.95 5.37 -34.22
C LYS A 4 19.99 4.53 -33.47
N GLU A 5 21.05 4.11 -34.16
CA GLU A 5 22.17 3.42 -33.52
C GLU A 5 22.68 4.37 -32.45
N GLN A 6 22.35 4.07 -31.19
CA GLN A 6 22.88 4.79 -30.05
C GLN A 6 24.38 4.58 -30.10
N ASP A 7 25.15 5.67 -30.03
CA ASP A 7 26.60 5.62 -29.98
C ASP A 7 27.01 4.77 -28.77
N LYS A 8 27.59 3.59 -29.03
CA LYS A 8 27.93 2.62 -27.98
C LYS A 8 29.38 2.82 -27.61
N VAL A 9 29.62 3.15 -26.35
CA VAL A 9 30.96 3.18 -25.76
C VAL A 9 31.29 1.82 -25.13
N HIS A 10 32.56 1.45 -25.12
CA HIS A 10 33.01 0.27 -24.41
C HIS A 10 32.73 0.41 -22.89
N THR A 11 32.24 -0.66 -22.27
CA THR A 11 31.98 -0.72 -20.83
C THR A 11 33.23 -0.39 -20.02
N TRP A 12 34.35 -1.00 -20.42
CA TRP A 12 35.66 -0.66 -19.91
C TRP A 12 36.38 0.29 -20.87
N PRO A 13 36.96 1.41 -20.40
CA PRO A 13 37.05 1.86 -19.02
C PRO A 13 35.94 2.87 -18.64
N TYR A 14 34.99 3.18 -19.52
CA TYR A 14 34.09 4.32 -19.35
C TYR A 14 33.06 4.12 -18.24
N LEU A 15 32.25 3.05 -18.31
CA LEU A 15 31.24 2.75 -17.28
C LEU A 15 31.89 2.36 -15.96
N THR A 16 32.89 1.46 -16.01
CA THR A 16 33.51 0.92 -14.80
C THR A 16 34.22 1.99 -13.96
N ARG A 17 34.85 2.99 -14.58
CA ARG A 17 35.43 4.11 -13.82
C ARG A 17 34.38 4.94 -13.09
N LEU A 18 33.23 5.16 -13.74
CA LEU A 18 32.12 5.91 -13.15
C LEU A 18 31.48 5.14 -12.00
N GLU A 19 31.23 3.84 -12.17
CA GLU A 19 30.73 2.97 -11.10
C GLU A 19 31.70 2.91 -9.92
N PHE A 20 33.00 2.75 -10.18
CA PHE A 20 34.03 2.75 -9.14
C PHE A 20 34.05 4.08 -8.37
N LEU A 21 33.96 5.22 -9.06
CA LEU A 21 33.87 6.53 -8.42
C LEU A 21 32.61 6.65 -7.56
N CYS A 22 31.44 6.20 -8.05
CA CYS A 22 30.21 6.17 -7.27
C CYS A 22 30.34 5.30 -6.02
N VAL A 23 30.96 4.13 -6.11
CA VAL A 23 31.22 3.25 -4.96
C VAL A 23 32.12 3.95 -3.95
N LEU A 24 33.22 4.58 -4.38
CA LEU A 24 34.09 5.32 -3.48
C LEU A 24 33.35 6.46 -2.76
N ILE A 25 32.55 7.23 -3.49
CA ILE A 25 31.75 8.32 -2.91
C ILE A 25 30.75 7.78 -1.87
N VAL A 26 29.99 6.74 -2.21
CA VAL A 26 29.03 6.13 -1.29
C VAL A 26 29.73 5.56 -0.06
N MET A 27 30.87 4.88 -0.23
CA MET A 27 31.66 4.36 0.89
C MET A 27 32.16 5.47 1.81
N ILE A 28 32.65 6.58 1.26
CA ILE A 28 33.08 7.74 2.05
C ILE A 28 31.89 8.32 2.83
N ILE A 29 30.75 8.54 2.16
CA ILE A 29 29.54 9.08 2.80
C ILE A 29 29.08 8.18 3.95
N LEU A 30 28.99 6.87 3.73
CA LEU A 30 28.57 5.91 4.75
C LEU A 30 29.57 5.82 5.91
N THR A 31 30.88 5.89 5.62
CA THR A 31 31.92 5.88 6.66
C THR A 31 31.86 7.13 7.52
N VAL A 32 31.76 8.31 6.91
CA VAL A 32 31.62 9.59 7.63
C VAL A 32 30.33 9.60 8.46
N TRP A 33 29.22 9.13 7.89
CA TRP A 33 27.94 9.01 8.60
C TRP A 33 28.05 8.07 9.81
N SER A 34 28.69 6.91 9.65
CA SER A 34 28.88 5.92 10.72
C SER A 34 29.80 6.41 11.84
N ILE A 35 30.71 7.35 11.56
CA ILE A 35 31.55 7.99 12.59
C ILE A 35 30.77 9.10 13.30
N GLY A 36 29.91 9.82 12.57
CA GLY A 36 29.18 10.97 13.10
C GLY A 36 27.93 10.63 13.92
N ILE A 37 27.32 9.48 13.68
CA ILE A 37 26.04 9.09 14.30
C ILE A 37 26.10 7.62 14.73
N ASP A 38 25.96 7.39 16.03
CA ASP A 38 25.84 6.05 16.59
C ASP A 38 24.54 5.37 16.13
N ALA A 39 24.63 4.06 15.91
CA ALA A 39 23.44 3.27 15.58
C ALA A 39 22.50 3.23 16.79
N PRO A 40 21.18 3.48 16.62
CA PRO A 40 20.20 3.42 17.69
C PRO A 40 19.87 1.95 18.01
N LEU A 41 20.83 1.23 18.60
CA LEU A 41 20.65 -0.15 19.05
C LEU A 41 20.12 -0.16 20.48
N GLU A 42 19.10 -0.98 20.73
CA GLU A 42 18.57 -1.20 22.07
C GLU A 42 19.48 -2.14 22.89
N GLU A 43 19.20 -2.26 24.18
CA GLU A 43 19.83 -3.24 25.07
C GLU A 43 19.54 -4.69 24.62
N GLN A 44 20.21 -5.66 25.23
CA GLN A 44 19.95 -7.07 24.95
C GLN A 44 18.47 -7.40 25.15
N ALA A 45 17.93 -8.25 24.26
CA ALA A 45 16.52 -8.59 24.24
C ALA A 45 16.07 -9.19 25.59
N ASP A 46 15.07 -8.56 26.20
CA ASP A 46 14.43 -9.00 27.42
C ASP A 46 13.01 -9.51 27.10
N PRO A 47 12.72 -10.82 27.26
CA PRO A 47 11.39 -11.37 27.02
C PRO A 47 10.28 -10.80 27.91
N THR A 48 10.64 -10.18 29.04
CA THR A 48 9.68 -9.62 30.01
C THR A 48 9.31 -8.16 29.73
N LYS A 49 10.02 -7.49 28.81
CA LYS A 49 9.84 -6.07 28.48
C LYS A 49 9.60 -5.87 26.99
N THR A 50 8.41 -5.38 26.64
CA THR A 50 8.11 -4.98 25.25
C THR A 50 8.42 -3.49 25.06
N PRO A 51 9.28 -3.10 24.11
CA PRO A 51 9.56 -1.69 23.85
C PRO A 51 8.32 -0.96 23.36
N ASN A 52 8.13 0.28 23.79
CA ASN A 52 7.03 1.14 23.37
C ASN A 52 7.56 2.53 23.00
N PRO A 53 7.51 2.94 21.72
CA PRO A 53 6.94 2.23 20.56
C PRO A 53 7.89 1.16 19.98
N SER A 54 7.35 -0.02 19.69
CA SER A 54 8.08 -1.05 18.92
C SER A 54 8.00 -0.73 17.42
N LYS A 55 8.96 0.05 16.91
CA LYS A 55 9.06 0.40 15.48
C LYS A 55 9.93 -0.61 14.73
N ALA A 56 9.42 -1.13 13.61
CA ALA A 56 10.22 -1.90 12.67
C ALA A 56 11.27 -1.01 11.97
N PRO A 57 12.30 -1.59 11.36
CA PRO A 57 13.22 -0.85 10.49
C PRO A 57 12.46 -0.03 9.44
N TRP A 58 13.00 1.14 9.08
CA TRP A 58 12.26 2.14 8.29
C TRP A 58 11.71 1.63 6.96
N TYR A 59 12.41 0.70 6.31
CA TYR A 59 11.98 0.08 5.04
C TYR A 59 10.79 -0.88 5.19
N PHE A 60 10.48 -1.31 6.42
CA PHE A 60 9.28 -2.09 6.76
C PHE A 60 8.17 -1.26 7.44
N LEU A 61 8.43 0.00 7.78
CA LEU A 61 7.42 0.84 8.46
C LEU A 61 6.16 1.05 7.63
N GLY A 62 6.28 1.07 6.30
CA GLY A 62 5.11 1.12 5.42
C GLY A 62 4.17 -0.07 5.63
N LEU A 63 4.72 -1.28 5.75
CA LEU A 63 3.96 -2.50 6.07
C LEU A 63 3.40 -2.46 7.48
N GLN A 64 4.20 -2.03 8.46
CA GLN A 64 3.75 -1.94 9.84
C GLN A 64 2.57 -0.97 9.97
N GLU A 65 2.60 0.14 9.26
CA GLU A 65 1.51 1.10 9.26
C GLU A 65 0.24 0.53 8.60
N MET A 66 0.38 -0.32 7.57
CA MET A 66 -0.75 -1.04 6.97
C MET A 66 -1.47 -1.98 7.95
N LEU A 67 -0.77 -2.55 8.93
CA LEU A 67 -1.36 -3.43 9.97
C LEU A 67 -2.37 -2.70 10.88
N VAL A 68 -2.36 -1.37 10.91
CA VAL A 68 -3.36 -0.60 11.67
C VAL A 68 -4.72 -0.61 10.98
N TYR A 69 -4.72 -0.77 9.66
CA TYR A 69 -5.90 -0.61 8.81
C TYR A 69 -6.48 -1.92 8.32
N PHE A 70 -5.65 -2.95 8.19
CA PHE A 70 -6.00 -4.27 7.69
C PHE A 70 -5.62 -5.35 8.68
N ASP A 71 -6.25 -6.52 8.54
CA ASP A 71 -5.90 -7.69 9.33
C ASP A 71 -4.47 -8.14 9.02
N PRO A 72 -3.76 -8.75 9.99
CA PRO A 72 -2.35 -9.09 9.85
C PRO A 72 -2.02 -9.93 8.61
N TRP A 73 -2.91 -10.83 8.21
CA TRP A 73 -2.69 -11.68 7.03
C TRP A 73 -2.84 -10.90 5.71
N ILE A 74 -3.76 -9.93 5.63
CA ILE A 74 -3.96 -9.10 4.45
C ILE A 74 -2.78 -8.14 4.28
N ALA A 75 -2.44 -7.39 5.33
CA ALA A 75 -1.35 -6.43 5.29
C ALA A 75 0.04 -7.08 5.26
N GLY A 76 0.22 -8.22 5.93
CA GLY A 76 1.51 -8.90 6.04
C GLY A 76 1.82 -9.87 4.89
N VAL A 77 0.81 -10.48 4.25
CA VAL A 77 1.02 -11.53 3.24
C VAL A 77 0.39 -11.17 1.90
N VAL A 78 -0.93 -10.90 1.88
CA VAL A 78 -1.67 -10.72 0.61
C VAL A 78 -1.22 -9.48 -0.14
N LEU A 79 -1.30 -8.30 0.49
CA LEU A 79 -0.96 -7.04 -0.17
C LEU A 79 0.51 -6.98 -0.60
N PRO A 80 1.50 -7.41 0.21
CA PRO A 80 2.89 -7.46 -0.25
C PRO A 80 3.08 -8.41 -1.44
N SER A 81 2.43 -9.58 -1.41
CA SER A 81 2.48 -10.52 -2.54
C SER A 81 1.87 -9.93 -3.80
N LEU A 82 0.73 -9.24 -3.68
CA LEU A 82 0.09 -8.55 -4.80
C LEU A 82 0.91 -7.39 -5.35
N ILE A 83 1.66 -6.66 -4.50
CA ILE A 83 2.60 -5.62 -4.95
C ILE A 83 3.69 -6.26 -5.80
N ILE A 84 4.32 -7.34 -5.31
CA ILE A 84 5.41 -8.03 -6.03
C ILE A 84 4.90 -8.62 -7.35
N ILE A 85 3.77 -9.33 -7.33
CA ILE A 85 3.13 -9.87 -8.54
C ILE A 85 2.76 -8.74 -9.50
N GLY A 86 2.20 -7.65 -8.98
CA GLY A 86 1.83 -6.48 -9.78
C GLY A 86 3.01 -5.89 -10.53
N LEU A 87 4.17 -5.74 -9.86
CA LEU A 87 5.41 -5.28 -10.48
C LEU A 87 5.94 -6.25 -11.54
N MET A 88 5.89 -7.56 -11.29
CA MET A 88 6.31 -8.58 -12.25
C MET A 88 5.40 -8.65 -13.49
N VAL A 89 4.13 -8.31 -13.33
CA VAL A 89 3.13 -8.37 -14.41
C VAL A 89 3.23 -7.17 -15.36
N ILE A 90 3.80 -6.03 -14.94
CA ILE A 90 3.95 -4.81 -15.75
C ILE A 90 4.39 -5.09 -17.21
N PRO A 91 5.50 -5.81 -17.50
CA PRO A 91 5.94 -6.05 -18.87
C PRO A 91 4.94 -6.86 -19.73
N TYR A 92 4.00 -7.59 -19.13
CA TYR A 92 3.01 -8.41 -19.84
C TYR A 92 1.70 -7.67 -20.11
N VAL A 93 1.36 -6.69 -19.27
CA VAL A 93 0.13 -5.89 -19.40
C VAL A 93 0.36 -4.57 -20.12
N ASP A 94 1.59 -4.04 -20.08
CA ASP A 94 1.95 -2.82 -20.77
C ASP A 94 2.07 -3.04 -22.28
N ILE A 95 1.14 -2.41 -23.02
CA ILE A 95 1.06 -2.47 -24.47
C ILE A 95 1.72 -1.27 -25.15
N ASN A 96 2.16 -0.27 -24.39
CA ASN A 96 2.67 0.98 -24.94
C ASN A 96 4.14 0.80 -25.35
N PRO A 97 4.50 0.90 -26.65
CA PRO A 97 5.89 0.73 -27.08
C PRO A 97 6.73 2.00 -26.89
N LYS A 98 6.11 3.16 -26.65
CA LYS A 98 6.80 4.45 -26.48
C LYS A 98 7.47 4.52 -25.12
N GLY A 99 8.42 5.44 -24.90
CA GLY A 99 9.08 5.62 -23.59
C GLY A 99 9.94 4.44 -23.12
N ASN A 100 10.26 3.49 -24.00
CA ASN A 100 11.19 2.41 -23.70
C ASN A 100 12.62 2.88 -23.96
N GLY A 101 13.45 2.92 -22.90
CA GLY A 101 14.85 3.34 -22.98
C GLY A 101 15.09 4.86 -22.97
N TYR A 102 14.08 5.69 -22.73
CA TYR A 102 14.23 7.12 -22.49
C TYR A 102 13.17 7.63 -21.52
N TYR A 103 13.52 8.62 -20.69
CA TYR A 103 12.58 9.20 -19.72
C TYR A 103 11.64 10.18 -20.43
N CYS A 104 10.35 9.84 -20.53
CA CYS A 104 9.31 10.73 -21.05
C CYS A 104 8.00 10.55 -20.27
N PHE A 105 7.59 11.60 -19.54
CA PHE A 105 6.35 11.57 -18.77
C PHE A 105 5.10 11.64 -19.67
N ARG A 106 5.16 12.42 -20.76
CA ARG A 106 4.00 12.72 -21.63
C ARG A 106 3.47 11.50 -22.38
N ASP A 107 4.35 10.57 -22.75
CA ASP A 107 3.97 9.38 -23.53
C ASP A 107 3.39 8.26 -22.65
N ARG A 108 3.53 8.35 -21.32
CA ARG A 108 3.19 7.30 -20.33
C ARG A 108 2.57 7.85 -19.06
N ILE A 109 1.70 8.85 -19.20
CA ILE A 109 1.15 9.57 -18.04
C ILE A 109 0.42 8.60 -17.11
N PHE A 110 -0.38 7.67 -17.63
CA PHE A 110 -1.15 6.74 -16.79
C PHE A 110 -0.24 5.76 -16.03
N GLU A 111 0.72 5.16 -16.73
CA GLU A 111 1.64 4.16 -16.19
C GLU A 111 2.55 4.77 -15.12
N ILE A 112 3.16 5.92 -15.42
CA ILE A 112 4.08 6.60 -14.50
C ILE A 112 3.31 7.22 -13.33
N SER A 113 2.16 7.86 -13.57
CA SER A 113 1.36 8.43 -12.47
C SER A 113 0.84 7.36 -11.52
N THR A 114 0.37 6.22 -12.05
CA THR A 114 -0.10 5.10 -11.22
C THR A 114 1.04 4.54 -10.37
N PHE A 115 2.24 4.36 -10.96
CA PHE A 115 3.41 3.91 -10.22
C PHE A 115 3.85 4.91 -9.14
N LEU A 116 3.97 6.20 -9.48
CA LEU A 116 4.34 7.25 -8.53
C LEU A 116 3.30 7.42 -7.43
N PHE A 117 2.01 7.26 -7.74
CA PHE A 117 0.97 7.27 -6.73
C PHE A 117 1.12 6.11 -5.76
N GLY A 118 1.26 4.87 -6.25
CA GLY A 118 1.47 3.71 -5.39
C GLY A 118 2.76 3.78 -4.56
N PHE A 119 3.86 4.19 -5.17
CA PHE A 119 5.16 4.24 -4.51
C PHE A 119 5.34 5.49 -3.64
N VAL A 120 5.21 6.69 -4.19
CA VAL A 120 5.49 7.93 -3.45
C VAL A 120 4.32 8.30 -2.54
N VAL A 121 3.10 8.32 -3.09
CA VAL A 121 1.93 8.83 -2.34
C VAL A 121 1.42 7.83 -1.32
N LEU A 122 1.45 6.52 -1.60
CA LEU A 122 1.03 5.51 -0.62
C LEU A 122 2.23 4.99 0.18
N TRP A 123 3.19 4.32 -0.45
CA TRP A 123 4.24 3.61 0.28
C TRP A 123 5.17 4.53 1.11
N VAL A 124 5.77 5.55 0.49
CA VAL A 124 6.66 6.49 1.18
C VAL A 124 5.89 7.32 2.22
N MET A 125 4.64 7.71 1.93
CA MET A 125 3.80 8.42 2.89
C MET A 125 3.52 7.58 4.15
N LEU A 126 3.21 6.29 4.00
CA LEU A 126 3.04 5.38 5.14
C LEU A 126 4.31 5.26 5.98
N ILE A 127 5.49 5.22 5.34
CA ILE A 127 6.77 5.25 6.07
C ILE A 127 6.90 6.56 6.85
N ILE A 128 6.62 7.71 6.24
CA ILE A 128 6.69 9.03 6.91
C ILE A 128 5.74 9.06 8.11
N VAL A 129 4.51 8.56 7.97
CA VAL A 129 3.53 8.45 9.05
C VAL A 129 4.08 7.57 10.18
N GLY A 130 4.61 6.39 9.86
CA GLY A 130 5.20 5.48 10.85
C GLY A 130 6.42 6.04 11.57
N VAL A 131 7.29 6.78 10.88
CA VAL A 131 8.49 7.38 11.46
C VAL A 131 8.12 8.56 12.36
N PHE A 132 7.40 9.54 11.83
CA PHE A 132 7.28 10.87 12.46
C PHE A 132 5.96 11.09 13.22
N ILE A 133 4.88 10.43 12.81
CA ILE A 133 3.53 10.71 13.32
C ILE A 133 3.07 9.63 14.32
N ARG A 134 3.52 8.38 14.15
CA ARG A 134 3.25 7.30 15.10
C ARG A 134 4.17 7.38 16.32
N GLY A 135 3.56 7.55 17.49
CA GLY A 135 4.25 7.63 18.79
C GLY A 135 3.94 6.44 19.70
N PRO A 136 4.07 6.61 21.04
CA PRO A 136 3.79 5.57 22.03
C PRO A 136 2.39 4.95 21.86
N GLY A 137 2.30 3.63 22.01
CA GLY A 137 1.08 2.84 21.81
C GLY A 137 0.64 2.75 20.35
N TRP A 138 1.51 3.11 19.40
CA TRP A 138 1.17 3.32 17.98
C TRP A 138 0.06 4.36 17.78
N ASN A 139 -0.09 5.30 18.71
CA ASN A 139 -1.06 6.37 18.60
C ASN A 139 -0.60 7.44 17.60
N LEU A 140 -1.58 8.16 17.04
CA LEU A 140 -1.32 9.30 16.17
C LEU A 140 -0.98 10.52 17.03
N PHE A 141 0.17 11.14 16.74
CA PHE A 141 0.60 12.43 17.28
C PHE A 141 0.92 13.35 16.13
N TRP A 142 0.36 14.56 16.15
CA TRP A 142 0.75 15.54 15.15
C TRP A 142 2.21 15.97 15.37
N PRO A 143 2.93 16.46 14.33
CA PRO A 143 4.33 16.85 14.46
C PRO A 143 4.62 17.90 15.56
N TRP A 144 3.60 18.65 15.99
CA TRP A 144 3.67 19.64 17.07
C TRP A 144 3.19 19.13 18.43
N ASP A 145 2.64 17.92 18.51
CA ASP A 145 2.18 17.31 19.76
C ASP A 145 3.35 16.64 20.49
N LYS A 146 3.42 16.81 21.81
CA LYS A 146 4.37 16.06 22.63
C LYS A 146 3.92 14.61 22.76
N TRP A 147 4.88 13.69 22.66
CA TRP A 147 4.61 12.26 22.84
C TRP A 147 4.43 11.96 24.33
N ASP A 148 3.19 11.64 24.70
CA ASP A 148 2.84 11.21 26.05
C ASP A 148 2.80 9.66 26.10
N PRO A 149 3.71 9.00 26.85
CA PRO A 149 3.73 7.55 27.00
C PRO A 149 2.49 6.97 27.67
N HIS A 150 1.75 7.76 28.45
CA HIS A 150 0.58 7.33 29.22
C HIS A 150 -0.74 7.55 28.47
N LYS A 151 -0.69 8.09 27.25
CA LYS A 151 -1.87 8.28 26.41
C LYS A 151 -2.43 6.94 25.96
N VAL A 152 -3.49 6.48 26.63
CA VAL A 152 -4.27 5.30 26.22
C VAL A 152 -5.49 5.78 25.44
N VAL A 153 -5.42 5.73 24.11
CA VAL A 153 -6.59 5.99 23.26
C VAL A 153 -7.33 4.67 23.07
N ALA A 154 -8.54 4.59 23.62
CA ALA A 154 -9.44 3.48 23.32
C ALA A 154 -9.90 3.59 21.85
N LEU A 155 -9.20 2.91 20.93
CA LEU A 155 -9.66 2.72 19.57
C LEU A 155 -10.89 1.80 19.60
N THR A 156 -12.08 2.39 19.67
CA THR A 156 -13.33 1.64 19.56
C THR A 156 -13.43 1.09 18.14
N ASN A 157 -13.21 -0.21 17.98
CA ASN A 157 -13.36 -0.86 16.70
C ASN A 157 -14.84 -1.00 16.41
N VAL A 158 -15.30 -0.36 15.34
CA VAL A 158 -16.67 -0.52 14.84
C VAL A 158 -16.62 -1.34 13.56
N ASP A 159 -17.49 -2.34 13.46
CA ASP A 159 -17.64 -3.08 12.22
C ASP A 159 -18.65 -2.35 11.32
N LEU A 160 -18.36 -2.33 10.03
CA LEU A 160 -19.22 -1.67 9.03
C LEU A 160 -20.70 -2.10 9.13
N PRO A 161 -21.04 -3.39 9.35
CA PRO A 161 -22.44 -3.82 9.46
C PRO A 161 -23.20 -3.22 10.66
N TYR A 162 -22.48 -2.86 11.72
CA TYR A 162 -23.04 -2.26 12.93
C TYR A 162 -22.90 -0.72 12.96
N TRP A 163 -22.31 -0.13 11.91
CA TRP A 163 -22.01 1.30 11.85
C TRP A 163 -23.22 2.14 11.39
N GLY A 164 -23.63 3.09 12.25
CA GLY A 164 -24.58 4.17 11.96
C GLY A 164 -25.77 3.80 11.06
N PRO A 165 -25.81 4.26 9.79
CA PRO A 165 -26.93 4.05 8.86
C PRO A 165 -27.15 2.58 8.48
N PHE A 166 -26.10 1.75 8.52
CA PHE A 166 -26.21 0.30 8.31
C PHE A 166 -26.55 -0.45 9.60
N GLY A 167 -26.31 0.17 10.76
CA GLY A 167 -26.68 -0.38 12.06
C GLY A 167 -28.19 -0.63 12.20
N TRP A 168 -29.05 0.11 11.51
CA TRP A 168 -30.50 -0.19 11.46
C TRP A 168 -30.81 -1.47 10.66
N LEU A 169 -30.10 -1.72 9.55
CA LEU A 169 -30.20 -2.98 8.81
C LEU A 169 -29.64 -4.17 9.61
N GLY A 170 -28.53 -3.96 10.34
CA GLY A 170 -27.91 -5.01 11.16
C GLY A 170 -28.69 -5.35 12.45
N ARG A 171 -29.44 -4.40 13.03
CA ARG A 171 -30.13 -4.56 14.33
C ARG A 171 -31.57 -5.11 14.27
N LYS A 172 -32.21 -5.20 13.10
CA LYS A 172 -33.65 -5.53 12.99
C LYS A 172 -34.00 -6.83 12.28
N ILE A 173 -33.04 -7.55 11.70
CA ILE A 173 -33.36 -8.80 11.00
C ILE A 173 -33.19 -9.97 11.99
N SER A 174 -34.18 -10.19 12.87
CA SER A 174 -34.13 -11.29 13.86
C SER A 174 -34.06 -12.70 13.27
N TRP A 175 -34.43 -12.91 12.00
CA TRP A 175 -34.21 -14.20 11.30
C TRP A 175 -32.75 -14.38 10.82
N LEU A 176 -31.95 -13.31 10.78
CA LEU A 176 -30.52 -13.34 10.45
C LEU A 176 -29.63 -13.44 11.71
N GLU A 177 -30.22 -13.34 12.90
CA GLU A 177 -29.47 -13.38 14.18
C GLU A 177 -28.90 -14.77 14.49
N ASN A 178 -29.38 -15.85 13.86
CA ASN A 178 -28.76 -17.19 13.89
C ASN A 178 -29.17 -18.03 12.65
N PRO A 179 -28.25 -18.71 11.92
CA PRO A 179 -26.89 -19.09 12.30
C PRO A 179 -25.81 -18.34 11.51
N LYS A 180 -24.81 -17.81 12.23
CA LYS A 180 -23.35 -17.73 11.96
C LYS A 180 -22.77 -17.57 10.52
N VAL A 181 -23.53 -17.30 9.47
CA VAL A 181 -23.02 -17.35 8.08
C VAL A 181 -23.62 -16.29 7.14
N PHE A 182 -24.86 -15.81 7.35
CA PHE A 182 -25.59 -15.14 6.26
C PHE A 182 -26.05 -13.69 6.47
N GLY A 183 -25.86 -13.07 7.64
CA GLY A 183 -26.38 -11.72 7.84
C GLY A 183 -25.38 -10.59 7.69
N VAL A 184 -24.52 -10.50 8.69
CA VAL A 184 -23.46 -9.51 8.83
C VAL A 184 -22.40 -9.67 7.73
N GLU A 185 -22.14 -10.92 7.32
CA GLU A 185 -21.20 -11.30 6.27
C GLU A 185 -21.62 -10.81 4.89
N ILE A 186 -22.92 -10.85 4.55
CA ILE A 186 -23.41 -10.45 3.23
C ILE A 186 -23.19 -8.96 2.99
N ILE A 187 -23.39 -8.11 4.01
CA ILE A 187 -23.19 -6.66 3.87
C ILE A 187 -21.72 -6.35 3.53
N GLY A 188 -20.78 -6.99 4.22
CA GLY A 188 -19.36 -6.86 3.93
C GLY A 188 -18.99 -7.41 2.56
N MET A 189 -19.49 -8.59 2.22
CA MET A 189 -19.28 -9.21 0.90
C MET A 189 -19.85 -8.36 -0.24
N LEU A 190 -21.03 -7.77 -0.06
CA LEU A 190 -21.63 -6.85 -1.03
C LEU A 190 -20.84 -5.55 -1.15
N ALA A 191 -20.31 -5.00 -0.04
CA ALA A 191 -19.47 -3.81 -0.08
C ALA A 191 -18.16 -4.06 -0.85
N VAL A 192 -17.48 -5.18 -0.57
CA VAL A 192 -16.26 -5.59 -1.30
C VAL A 192 -16.59 -5.92 -2.76
N GLY A 193 -17.68 -6.64 -3.01
CA GLY A 193 -18.16 -6.97 -4.35
C GLY A 193 -18.49 -5.72 -5.16
N ALA A 194 -19.19 -4.76 -4.57
CA ALA A 194 -19.50 -3.47 -5.18
C ALA A 194 -18.23 -2.68 -5.54
N TRP A 195 -17.21 -2.71 -4.67
CA TRP A 195 -15.91 -2.07 -4.95
C TRP A 195 -15.25 -2.63 -6.20
N TYR A 196 -15.15 -3.96 -6.32
CA TYR A 196 -14.57 -4.57 -7.52
C TYR A 196 -15.49 -4.48 -8.75
N PHE A 197 -16.80 -4.40 -8.54
CA PHE A 197 -17.77 -4.17 -9.61
C PHE A 197 -17.61 -2.81 -10.29
N LEU A 198 -17.04 -1.80 -9.62
CA LEU A 198 -16.68 -0.52 -10.24
C LEU A 198 -15.74 -0.70 -11.45
N GLY A 199 -14.81 -1.66 -11.39
CA GLY A 199 -13.96 -2.00 -12.53
C GLY A 199 -14.77 -2.55 -13.71
N VAL A 200 -15.73 -3.45 -13.42
CA VAL A 200 -16.61 -4.01 -14.46
C VAL A 200 -17.50 -2.93 -15.07
N LEU A 201 -18.07 -2.05 -14.25
CA LEU A 201 -18.87 -0.91 -14.71
C LEU A 201 -18.05 0.03 -15.60
N TYR A 202 -16.83 0.36 -15.19
CA TYR A 202 -15.93 1.18 -15.99
C TYR A 202 -15.61 0.54 -17.33
N TYR A 203 -15.36 -0.78 -17.34
CA TYR A 203 -15.16 -1.54 -18.57
C TYR A 203 -16.36 -1.44 -19.50
N ILE A 204 -17.57 -1.71 -19.02
CA ILE A 204 -18.80 -1.67 -19.83
C ILE A 204 -19.02 -0.26 -20.39
N TRP A 205 -18.84 0.76 -19.55
CA TRP A 205 -19.00 2.16 -19.93
C TRP A 205 -17.98 2.62 -20.99
N ARG A 206 -16.73 2.19 -20.87
CA ARG A 206 -15.62 2.64 -21.74
C ARG A 206 -15.17 1.61 -22.78
N ARG A 207 -15.89 0.50 -22.96
CA ARG A 207 -15.52 -0.61 -23.86
C ARG A 207 -15.20 -0.19 -25.30
N ASN A 208 -15.78 0.92 -25.76
CA ASN A 208 -15.59 1.42 -27.12
C ASN A 208 -14.34 2.28 -27.32
N THR A 209 -13.62 2.65 -26.26
CA THR A 209 -12.40 3.46 -26.34
C THR A 209 -11.23 2.64 -26.89
N ARG A 210 -10.34 3.28 -27.67
CA ARG A 210 -9.16 2.64 -28.28
C ARG A 210 -8.26 1.94 -27.25
N VAL A 211 -8.11 2.52 -26.06
CA VAL A 211 -7.27 2.00 -24.97
C VAL A 211 -7.77 0.64 -24.47
N ILE A 212 -9.06 0.52 -24.11
CA ILE A 212 -9.63 -0.73 -23.59
C ILE A 212 -9.64 -1.83 -24.66
N LYS A 213 -9.92 -1.47 -25.92
CA LYS A 213 -9.82 -2.41 -27.04
C LYS A 213 -8.40 -2.94 -27.24
N ALA A 214 -7.39 -2.10 -27.08
CA ALA A 214 -5.99 -2.49 -27.23
C ALA A 214 -5.46 -3.33 -26.05
N LEU A 215 -5.93 -3.07 -24.82
CA LEU A 215 -5.64 -3.88 -23.64
C LEU A 215 -6.25 -5.29 -23.76
N GLY A 216 -7.48 -5.39 -24.27
CA GLY A 216 -8.25 -6.62 -24.24
C GLY A 216 -8.75 -6.96 -22.83
N LEU A 217 -9.69 -7.92 -22.76
CA LEU A 217 -10.39 -8.25 -21.51
C LEU A 217 -9.44 -8.72 -20.40
N VAL A 218 -8.54 -9.65 -20.71
CA VAL A 218 -7.67 -10.29 -19.71
C VAL A 218 -6.71 -9.28 -19.06
N ARG A 219 -5.97 -8.50 -19.86
CA ARG A 219 -5.03 -7.50 -19.33
C ARG A 219 -5.76 -6.41 -18.57
N TYR A 220 -6.92 -5.97 -19.09
CA TYR A 220 -7.77 -5.02 -18.38
C TYR A 220 -8.18 -5.53 -17.01
N SER A 221 -8.68 -6.77 -16.91
CA SER A 221 -9.10 -7.37 -15.64
C SER A 221 -7.98 -7.43 -14.62
N ILE A 222 -6.76 -7.79 -15.03
CA ILE A 222 -5.59 -7.83 -14.15
C ILE A 222 -5.23 -6.43 -13.65
N VAL A 223 -5.11 -5.45 -14.56
CA VAL A 223 -4.78 -4.07 -14.20
C VAL A 223 -5.87 -3.47 -13.31
N ALA A 224 -7.15 -3.67 -13.65
CA ALA A 224 -8.28 -3.16 -12.87
C ALA A 224 -8.31 -3.76 -11.46
N PHE A 225 -8.09 -5.08 -11.33
CA PHE A 225 -8.02 -5.74 -10.03
C PHE A 225 -6.90 -5.14 -9.17
N LEU A 226 -5.65 -5.12 -9.68
CA LEU A 226 -4.51 -4.58 -8.95
C LEU A 226 -4.68 -3.11 -8.58
N PHE A 227 -5.20 -2.30 -9.50
CA PHE A 227 -5.44 -0.87 -9.29
C PHE A 227 -6.52 -0.62 -8.23
N LEU A 228 -7.63 -1.38 -8.28
CA LEU A 228 -8.70 -1.26 -7.27
C LEU A 228 -8.25 -1.76 -5.91
N THR A 229 -7.41 -2.80 -5.83
CA THR A 229 -6.80 -3.24 -4.57
C THR A 229 -5.86 -2.17 -4.02
N MET A 230 -5.06 -1.52 -4.88
CA MET A 230 -4.21 -0.40 -4.47
C MET A 230 -5.03 0.78 -3.94
N LEU A 231 -6.14 1.13 -4.59
CA LEU A 231 -7.04 2.20 -4.14
C LEU A 231 -7.85 1.83 -2.88
N ALA A 232 -8.01 0.54 -2.60
CA ALA A 232 -8.68 0.09 -1.37
C ALA A 232 -7.90 0.51 -0.13
N LEU A 233 -6.57 0.64 -0.21
CA LEU A 233 -5.72 1.07 0.90
C LEU A 233 -6.05 2.48 1.42
N PRO A 234 -5.94 3.57 0.62
CA PRO A 234 -6.28 4.90 1.10
C PRO A 234 -7.76 5.03 1.47
N MET A 235 -8.65 4.33 0.76
CA MET A 235 -10.07 4.30 1.11
C MET A 235 -10.28 3.66 2.49
N LYS A 236 -9.58 2.56 2.78
CA LYS A 236 -9.64 1.89 4.08
C LYS A 236 -9.04 2.73 5.20
N MET A 237 -7.92 3.41 4.93
CA MET A 237 -7.33 4.37 5.87
C MET A 237 -8.31 5.48 6.23
N PHE A 238 -8.98 6.06 5.23
CA PHE A 238 -10.00 7.08 5.46
C PHE A 238 -11.16 6.56 6.31
N LEU A 239 -11.70 5.38 6.00
CA LEU A 239 -12.76 4.76 6.80
C LEU A 239 -12.34 4.51 8.25
N ARG A 240 -11.07 4.12 8.46
CA ARG A 240 -10.52 3.89 9.79
C ARG A 240 -10.33 5.20 10.56
N LEU A 241 -9.80 6.24 9.94
CA LEU A 241 -9.49 7.51 10.60
C LEU A 241 -10.72 8.39 10.82
N ALA A 242 -11.65 8.43 9.86
CA ALA A 242 -12.84 9.28 9.93
C ALA A 242 -13.98 8.64 10.73
N PHE A 243 -14.13 7.31 10.67
CA PHE A 243 -15.30 6.61 11.19
C PHE A 243 -14.99 5.45 12.15
N ASN A 244 -13.70 5.22 12.47
CA ASN A 244 -13.23 4.11 13.32
C ASN A 244 -13.60 2.71 12.81
N ILE A 245 -13.93 2.57 11.52
CA ILE A 245 -14.37 1.30 10.94
C ILE A 245 -13.17 0.37 10.76
N LYS A 246 -13.08 -0.69 11.59
CA LYS A 246 -11.99 -1.67 11.51
C LYS A 246 -12.28 -2.76 10.50
N TYR A 247 -13.46 -3.37 10.55
CA TYR A 247 -13.82 -4.48 9.66
C TYR A 247 -14.88 -4.05 8.67
N ILE A 248 -14.59 -4.23 7.38
CA ILE A 248 -15.59 -4.08 6.31
C ILE A 248 -16.38 -5.37 6.15
N TRP A 249 -15.67 -6.50 6.26
CA TRP A 249 -16.23 -7.83 6.20
C TRP A 249 -15.79 -8.60 7.43
N VAL A 250 -16.75 -8.98 8.26
CA VAL A 250 -16.56 -9.81 9.45
C VAL A 250 -16.98 -11.21 9.09
N THR A 251 -16.12 -12.21 9.34
CA THR A 251 -16.47 -13.63 9.17
C THR A 251 -16.13 -14.39 10.45
N PRO A 252 -16.73 -15.56 10.71
CA PRO A 252 -16.44 -16.35 11.91
C PRO A 252 -14.97 -16.81 11.99
N TRP A 253 -14.28 -16.81 10.85
CA TRP A 253 -12.94 -17.33 10.65
C TRP A 253 -11.87 -16.24 10.65
N PHE A 254 -12.27 -15.00 10.35
CA PHE A 254 -11.39 -13.83 10.30
C PHE A 254 -12.02 -12.67 11.07
N ASN A 255 -11.38 -12.36 12.20
CA ASN A 255 -11.53 -11.14 13.00
C ASN A 255 -10.17 -10.45 13.07
#